data_AF-A0A5R2N6W2-F1
#
_entry.id   AF-A0A5R2N6W2-F1
#
_cell.length_a   1.000
_cell.length_b   1.000
_cell.length_c   1.000
_cell.angle_alpha   90.00
_cell.angle_beta   90.00
_cell.angle_gamma   90.00
#
_symmetry.space_group_name_H-M   'P 1'
#
loop_
_entity.id
_entity.type
_entity.pdbx_description
1 polymer ?
#
loop_
_entity_poly.entity_id
_entity_poly.type
_entity_poly.pdbx_seq_one_letter_code
_entity_poly.pdbx_strand_id
1 'polypeptide(L)'
;RLVALPIGNGELAVNRERPNEFAADNWKRALVSETIVKPEMFDKADGQFDIAAPTDLPQGSPFYCREGLCLARHPSGAIVAYVEDRKNTWKACAFADLIVVNDATAYDACHNPLVVVVTKRQLARKGSAAVFFDPQSVTTPAVIEFAVDGPYRPWHEQRKFSREARGLPPYKKPDKSDGKPAQ
;
A
#
# COMPACT_ATOMS: atom_id res chain seq x y z
N ARG A 1 -0.64 4.71 3.13
CA ARG A 1 0.83 4.50 3.19
C ARG A 1 1.41 4.75 1.80
N LEU A 2 2.66 5.20 1.69
CA LEU A 2 3.31 5.32 0.39
C LEU A 2 3.67 3.92 -0.10
N VAL A 3 3.35 3.63 -1.36
CA VAL A 3 3.76 2.42 -2.08
C VAL A 3 4.41 2.89 -3.38
N ALA A 4 5.52 2.26 -3.74
CA ALA A 4 6.20 2.50 -4.99
C ALA A 4 6.72 1.20 -5.58
N LEU A 5 6.80 1.14 -6.90
CA LEU A 5 7.41 0.04 -7.63
C LEU A 5 8.12 0.55 -8.90
N PRO A 6 9.24 -0.07 -9.31
CA PRO A 6 9.84 0.24 -10.59
C PRO A 6 8.93 -0.30 -11.70
N ILE A 7 8.74 0.48 -12.76
CA ILE A 7 7.90 0.10 -13.90
C ILE A 7 8.68 -0.07 -15.22
N GLY A 8 10.01 0.02 -15.15
CA GLY A 8 10.90 -0.04 -16.31
C GLY A 8 11.43 1.35 -16.69
N ASN A 9 12.41 1.39 -17.58
CA ASN A 9 12.98 2.65 -18.13
C ASN A 9 13.46 3.68 -17.08
N GLY A 10 13.85 3.23 -15.88
CA GLY A 10 14.27 4.13 -14.79
C GLY A 10 13.10 4.90 -14.15
N GLU A 11 11.86 4.46 -14.34
CA GLU A 11 10.67 5.07 -13.77
C GLU A 11 10.20 4.35 -12.51
N LEU A 12 9.79 5.14 -11.52
CA LEU A 12 9.24 4.69 -10.24
C LEU A 12 7.79 5.18 -10.09
N ALA A 13 6.84 4.25 -10.24
CA ALA A 13 5.43 4.56 -10.03
C ALA A 13 5.12 4.69 -8.53
N VAL A 14 4.32 5.68 -8.14
CA VAL A 14 3.88 5.90 -6.75
C VAL A 14 2.36 5.95 -6.63
N ASN A 15 1.82 5.49 -5.50
CA ASN A 15 0.37 5.40 -5.29
C ASN A 15 -0.33 6.72 -4.89
N ARG A 16 0.38 7.86 -4.95
CA ARG A 16 -0.15 9.16 -4.51
C ARG A 16 0.44 10.32 -5.31
N GLU A 17 -0.36 11.33 -5.55
CA GLU A 17 0.03 12.52 -6.33
C GLU A 17 1.19 13.31 -5.68
N ARG A 18 1.22 13.34 -4.34
CA ARG A 18 2.22 14.06 -3.54
C ARG A 18 2.93 13.10 -2.58
N PRO A 19 3.99 12.40 -3.04
CA PRO A 19 4.77 11.54 -2.18
C PRO A 19 5.63 12.32 -1.17
N ASN A 20 5.98 11.61 -0.09
CA ASN A 20 7.16 11.88 0.72
C ASN A 20 8.38 12.27 -0.11
N GLU A 21 8.83 13.53 -0.21
CA GLU A 21 10.03 13.85 -1.00
C GLU A 21 11.26 13.08 -0.51
N PHE A 22 11.52 13.13 0.80
CA PHE A 22 12.59 12.34 1.42
C PHE A 22 12.44 10.84 1.14
N ALA A 23 11.23 10.28 1.34
CA ALA A 23 11.01 8.85 1.09
C ALA A 23 11.18 8.48 -0.39
N ALA A 24 10.66 9.30 -1.30
CA ALA A 24 10.70 9.07 -2.73
C ALA A 24 12.13 9.18 -3.29
N ASP A 25 12.94 10.12 -2.78
CA ASP A 25 14.34 10.24 -3.16
C ASP A 25 15.18 9.05 -2.70
N ASN A 26 14.96 8.56 -1.48
CA ASN A 26 15.62 7.35 -1.00
C ASN A 26 15.25 6.14 -1.87
N TRP A 27 13.97 6.02 -2.26
CA TRP A 27 13.49 4.89 -3.05
C TRP A 27 13.94 4.95 -4.52
N LYS A 28 14.00 6.14 -5.12
CA LYS A 28 14.62 6.34 -6.44
C LYS A 28 16.04 5.77 -6.48
N ARG A 29 16.86 6.08 -5.47
CA ARG A 29 18.24 5.57 -5.36
C ARG A 29 18.26 4.06 -5.15
N ALA A 30 17.43 3.55 -4.24
CA ALA A 30 17.39 2.11 -3.92
C ALA A 30 16.92 1.24 -5.09
N LEU A 31 16.03 1.76 -5.95
CA LEU A 31 15.43 1.04 -7.08
C LEU A 31 16.00 1.49 -8.44
N VAL A 32 17.12 2.21 -8.45
CA VAL A 32 17.79 2.70 -9.68
C VAL A 32 16.80 3.36 -10.64
N SER A 33 16.01 4.29 -10.10
CA SER A 33 14.99 5.03 -10.82
C SER A 33 15.24 6.53 -10.69
N GLU A 34 15.04 7.28 -11.77
CA GLU A 34 15.30 8.72 -11.83
C GLU A 34 14.01 9.52 -11.80
N THR A 35 12.94 8.97 -12.39
CA THR A 35 11.68 9.69 -12.62
C THR A 35 10.56 9.10 -11.78
N ILE A 36 9.80 9.96 -11.09
CA ILE A 36 8.59 9.56 -10.37
C ILE A 36 7.40 9.66 -11.31
N VAL A 37 6.67 8.56 -11.48
CA VAL A 37 5.39 8.54 -12.19
C VAL A 37 4.25 8.59 -11.17
N LYS A 38 3.47 9.67 -11.23
CA LYS A 38 2.31 9.89 -10.36
C LYS A 38 1.15 8.98 -10.74
N PRO A 39 0.23 8.69 -9.82
CA PRO A 39 -0.95 7.90 -10.15
C PRO A 39 -1.87 8.68 -11.09
N GLU A 40 -2.51 7.97 -12.01
CA GLU A 40 -3.65 8.47 -12.75
C GLU A 40 -4.90 8.33 -11.88
N MET A 41 -5.57 9.46 -11.65
CA MET A 41 -6.74 9.54 -10.77
C MET A 41 -7.99 9.59 -11.64
N PHE A 42 -8.98 8.77 -11.32
CA PHE A 42 -10.23 8.73 -12.07
C PHE A 42 -11.40 9.07 -11.16
N ASP A 43 -12.21 9.99 -11.62
CA ASP A 43 -13.40 10.41 -10.90
C ASP A 43 -14.60 9.51 -11.23
N LYS A 44 -15.64 9.59 -10.39
CA LYS A 44 -16.89 8.85 -10.59
C LYS A 44 -17.58 9.15 -11.92
N ALA A 45 -17.36 10.36 -12.45
CA ALA A 45 -17.96 10.84 -13.70
C ALA A 45 -17.22 10.29 -14.94
N ASP A 46 -15.95 9.95 -14.78
CA ASP A 46 -15.14 9.34 -15.80
C ASP A 46 -15.49 7.84 -15.79
N GLY A 47 -16.48 7.44 -16.57
CA GLY A 47 -16.82 6.01 -16.83
C GLY A 47 -15.68 5.22 -17.49
N GLN A 48 -14.44 5.70 -17.36
CA GLN A 48 -13.21 5.23 -17.98
C GLN A 48 -12.33 4.43 -17.00
N PHE A 49 -12.64 4.44 -15.70
CA PHE A 49 -12.11 3.45 -14.77
C PHE A 49 -12.87 2.13 -14.84
N ASP A 50 -13.20 1.73 -16.06
CA ASP A 50 -13.52 0.36 -16.45
C ASP A 50 -12.21 -0.27 -16.93
N ILE A 51 -11.24 -0.42 -16.02
CA ILE A 51 -10.20 -1.44 -16.23
C ILE A 51 -10.96 -2.77 -16.15
N ALA A 52 -11.47 -3.24 -17.30
CA ALA A 52 -12.41 -4.35 -17.42
C ALA A 52 -11.94 -5.61 -16.66
N ALA A 53 -10.62 -5.80 -16.56
CA ALA A 53 -10.00 -6.57 -15.51
C ALA A 53 -8.60 -6.00 -15.19
N PRO A 54 -8.17 -5.93 -13.91
CA PRO A 54 -6.80 -5.55 -13.53
C PRO A 54 -5.69 -6.35 -14.23
N THR A 55 -6.02 -7.52 -14.77
CA THR A 55 -5.17 -8.38 -15.61
C THR A 55 -4.89 -7.81 -17.00
N ASP A 56 -5.65 -6.83 -17.46
CA ASP A 56 -5.51 -6.21 -18.79
C ASP A 56 -4.50 -5.06 -18.79
N LEU A 57 -4.08 -4.59 -17.61
CA LEU A 57 -3.02 -3.60 -17.48
C LEU A 57 -1.71 -4.14 -18.08
N PRO A 58 -1.03 -3.42 -18.97
CA PRO A 58 0.30 -3.82 -19.43
C PRO A 58 1.30 -4.02 -18.27
N GLN A 59 2.30 -4.87 -18.46
CA GLN A 59 3.40 -4.98 -17.49
C GLN A 59 4.15 -3.64 -17.43
N GLY A 60 4.45 -3.15 -16.23
CA GLY A 60 5.00 -1.81 -16.05
C GLY A 60 3.94 -0.70 -16.05
N SER A 61 2.65 -1.04 -15.89
CA SER A 61 1.61 -0.03 -15.69
C SER A 61 1.79 0.73 -14.37
N PRO A 62 1.69 2.08 -14.37
CA PRO A 62 1.73 2.89 -13.16
C PRO A 62 0.47 2.68 -12.30
N PHE A 63 0.32 3.46 -11.23
CA PHE A 63 -0.87 3.38 -10.39
C PHE A 63 -2.07 4.06 -11.05
N TYR A 64 -3.16 3.31 -11.18
CA TYR A 64 -4.49 3.78 -11.53
C TYR A 64 -5.33 3.80 -10.27
N CYS A 65 -5.86 4.95 -9.86
CA CYS A 65 -6.54 5.16 -8.59
C CYS A 65 -7.99 5.62 -8.75
N ARG A 66 -8.91 4.97 -8.03
CA ARG A 66 -10.32 5.37 -7.90
C ARG A 66 -10.84 5.04 -6.51
N GLU A 67 -11.51 6.00 -5.87
CA GLU A 67 -12.21 5.82 -4.60
C GLU A 67 -11.39 5.12 -3.49
N GLY A 68 -10.09 5.42 -3.41
CA GLY A 68 -9.19 4.84 -2.42
C GLY A 68 -8.73 3.41 -2.71
N LEU A 69 -9.00 2.87 -3.90
CA LEU A 69 -8.34 1.69 -4.47
C LEU A 69 -7.36 2.17 -5.54
N CYS A 70 -6.10 1.75 -5.46
CA CYS A 70 -5.14 1.96 -6.53
C CYS A 70 -4.55 0.63 -7.00
N LEU A 71 -4.39 0.46 -8.30
CA LEU A 71 -3.87 -0.74 -8.93
C LEU A 71 -2.66 -0.39 -9.79
N ALA A 72 -1.61 -1.20 -9.75
CA ALA A 72 -0.46 -1.11 -10.63
C ALA A 72 -0.01 -2.51 -11.05
N ARG A 73 0.73 -2.61 -12.15
CA ARG A 73 1.30 -3.87 -12.61
C ARG A 73 2.81 -3.78 -12.69
N HIS A 74 3.48 -4.59 -11.88
CA HIS A 74 4.94 -4.69 -11.87
C HIS A 74 5.46 -5.30 -13.19
N PRO A 75 6.69 -4.99 -13.65
CA PRO A 75 7.28 -5.62 -14.84
C PRO A 75 7.35 -7.15 -14.81
N SER A 76 7.34 -7.76 -13.63
CA SER A 76 7.22 -9.24 -13.50
C SER A 76 5.84 -9.78 -13.88
N GLY A 77 4.85 -8.92 -14.09
CA GLY A 77 3.45 -9.30 -14.30
C GLY A 77 2.58 -9.25 -13.06
N ALA A 78 3.18 -9.12 -11.87
CA ALA A 78 2.47 -9.10 -10.59
C ALA A 78 1.58 -7.85 -10.44
N ILE A 79 0.38 -8.04 -9.92
CA ILE A 79 -0.60 -7.00 -9.66
C ILE A 79 -0.50 -6.54 -8.21
N VAL A 80 -0.22 -5.24 -8.04
CA VAL A 80 -0.12 -4.58 -6.74
C VAL A 80 -1.35 -3.73 -6.51
N ALA A 81 -2.09 -4.04 -5.46
CA ALA A 81 -3.24 -3.26 -5.01
C ALA A 81 -2.90 -2.46 -3.75
N TYR A 82 -3.32 -1.22 -3.71
CA TYR A 82 -3.34 -0.38 -2.52
C TYR A 82 -4.79 -0.05 -2.17
N VAL A 83 -5.16 -0.20 -0.91
CA VAL A 83 -6.52 -0.01 -0.43
C VAL A 83 -6.53 0.92 0.77
N GLU A 84 -7.33 1.98 0.73
CA GLU A 84 -7.43 2.95 1.83
C GLU A 84 -8.25 2.41 3.02
N ASP A 85 -9.40 1.78 2.76
CA ASP A 85 -10.31 1.21 3.77
C ASP A 85 -10.31 -0.33 3.68
N ARG A 86 -10.15 -1.01 4.82
CA ARG A 86 -10.18 -2.48 4.91
C ARG A 86 -11.39 -3.11 4.23
N LYS A 87 -12.54 -2.42 4.18
CA LYS A 87 -13.78 -2.87 3.53
C LYS A 87 -13.64 -3.12 2.03
N ASN A 88 -12.65 -2.53 1.38
CA ASN A 88 -12.39 -2.70 -0.04
C ASN A 88 -11.33 -3.78 -0.34
N THR A 89 -10.69 -4.36 0.68
CA THR A 89 -9.62 -5.38 0.51
C THR A 89 -10.11 -6.59 -0.27
N TRP A 90 -11.31 -7.09 0.04
CA TRP A 90 -11.87 -8.29 -0.59
C TRP A 90 -11.99 -8.17 -2.11
N LYS A 91 -12.20 -6.95 -2.63
CA LYS A 91 -12.33 -6.69 -4.07
C LYS A 91 -11.06 -7.05 -4.82
N ALA A 92 -9.90 -6.96 -4.17
CA ALA A 92 -8.59 -7.23 -4.77
C ALA A 92 -8.10 -8.68 -4.58
N CYS A 93 -8.70 -9.46 -3.68
CA CYS A 93 -8.23 -10.80 -3.35
C CYS A 93 -8.26 -11.79 -4.52
N ALA A 94 -9.10 -11.56 -5.53
CA ALA A 94 -9.24 -12.47 -6.68
C ALA A 94 -8.12 -12.32 -7.71
N PHE A 95 -7.39 -11.19 -7.72
CA PHE A 95 -6.46 -10.86 -8.80
C PHE A 95 -5.11 -10.26 -8.35
N ALA A 96 -4.99 -9.77 -7.11
CA ALA A 96 -3.76 -9.12 -6.66
C ALA A 96 -2.78 -10.14 -6.07
N ASP A 97 -1.50 -9.98 -6.38
CA ASP A 97 -0.41 -10.74 -5.75
C ASP A 97 0.04 -10.09 -4.44
N LEU A 98 -0.07 -8.76 -4.36
CA LEU A 98 0.23 -7.95 -3.17
C LEU A 98 -0.91 -6.97 -2.91
N ILE A 99 -1.42 -6.93 -1.69
CA ILE A 99 -2.41 -5.94 -1.23
C ILE A 99 -1.85 -5.16 -0.04
N VAL A 100 -1.67 -3.85 -0.21
CA VAL A 100 -1.29 -2.93 0.87
C VAL A 100 -2.51 -2.22 1.40
N VAL A 101 -2.91 -2.51 2.64
CA VAL A 101 -4.11 -1.96 3.28
C VAL A 101 -3.72 -0.81 4.22
N ASN A 102 -4.12 0.42 3.91
CA ASN A 102 -3.86 1.61 4.72
C ASN A 102 -4.81 1.79 5.92
N ASP A 103 -5.29 0.69 6.48
CA ASP A 103 -6.10 0.67 7.69
C ASP A 103 -5.39 -0.16 8.76
N ALA A 104 -5.18 0.44 9.93
CA ALA A 104 -4.53 -0.24 11.06
C ALA A 104 -5.44 -1.27 11.74
N THR A 105 -6.75 -1.17 11.51
CA THR A 105 -7.77 -2.11 12.00
C THR A 105 -7.99 -3.28 11.04
N ALA A 106 -7.28 -3.30 9.90
CA ALA A 106 -7.35 -4.36 8.92
C ALA A 106 -6.71 -5.66 9.43
N TYR A 107 -7.16 -6.75 8.82
CA TYR A 107 -6.61 -8.09 8.93
C TYR A 107 -6.46 -8.66 7.52
N ASP A 108 -5.84 -9.83 7.38
CA ASP A 108 -5.81 -10.54 6.10
C ASP A 108 -7.22 -11.03 5.75
N ALA A 109 -7.88 -10.32 4.83
CA ALA A 109 -9.23 -10.65 4.40
C ALA A 109 -9.24 -11.77 3.34
N CYS A 110 -8.13 -12.02 2.65
CA CYS A 110 -8.09 -12.92 1.51
C CYS A 110 -7.97 -14.38 1.92
N HIS A 111 -7.32 -14.66 3.07
CA HIS A 111 -7.09 -16.02 3.57
C HIS A 111 -6.48 -16.95 2.49
N ASN A 112 -5.72 -16.37 1.56
CA ASN A 112 -5.13 -17.07 0.42
C ASN A 112 -3.61 -16.95 0.53
N PRO A 113 -2.87 -18.08 0.64
CA PRO A 113 -1.41 -18.05 0.79
C PRO A 113 -0.69 -17.50 -0.45
N LEU A 114 -1.36 -17.43 -1.61
CA LEU A 114 -0.81 -16.84 -2.83
C LEU A 114 -0.85 -15.30 -2.84
N VAL A 115 -1.66 -14.69 -1.97
CA VAL A 115 -1.84 -13.23 -1.91
C VAL A 115 -1.16 -12.68 -0.67
N VAL A 116 -0.16 -11.84 -0.84
CA VAL A 116 0.50 -11.18 0.29
C VAL A 116 -0.31 -9.96 0.72
N VAL A 117 -0.83 -9.97 1.95
CA VAL A 117 -1.54 -8.82 2.52
C VAL A 117 -0.66 -8.10 3.55
N VAL A 118 -0.37 -6.82 3.29
CA VAL A 118 0.41 -5.95 4.17
C VAL A 118 -0.46 -4.85 4.75
N THR A 119 -0.70 -4.89 6.05
CA THR A 119 -1.53 -3.91 6.75
C THR A 119 -0.71 -2.73 7.28
N LYS A 120 -1.37 -1.59 7.44
CA LYS A 120 -0.81 -0.42 8.13
C LYS A 120 -0.31 -0.76 9.54
N ARG A 121 -0.96 -1.70 10.23
CA ARG A 121 -0.54 -2.21 11.54
C ARG A 121 0.79 -2.94 11.47
N GLN A 122 0.98 -3.83 10.50
CA GLN A 122 2.27 -4.50 10.29
C GLN A 122 3.37 -3.49 10.01
N LEU A 123 3.15 -2.51 9.13
CA LEU A 123 4.14 -1.46 8.84
C LEU A 123 4.44 -0.58 10.06
N ALA A 124 3.43 -0.28 10.90
CA ALA A 124 3.64 0.43 12.14
C ALA A 124 4.58 -0.35 13.09
N ARG A 125 4.42 -1.67 13.19
CA ARG A 125 5.25 -2.53 14.05
C ARG A 125 6.64 -2.82 13.46
N LYS A 126 6.71 -3.12 12.17
CA LYS A 126 7.89 -3.69 11.50
C LYS A 126 8.65 -2.72 10.59
N GLY A 127 8.19 -1.48 10.44
CA GLY A 127 8.86 -0.50 9.57
C GLY A 127 8.41 -0.58 8.11
N SER A 128 9.27 -0.11 7.20
CA SER A 128 9.06 -0.29 5.76
C SER A 128 9.18 -1.76 5.38
N ALA A 129 8.64 -2.12 4.22
CA ALA A 129 8.76 -3.45 3.66
C ALA A 129 9.31 -3.35 2.23
N ALA A 130 10.23 -4.25 1.89
CA ALA A 130 10.61 -4.57 0.53
C ALA A 130 9.83 -5.82 0.10
N VAL A 131 9.34 -5.83 -1.15
CA VAL A 131 8.59 -6.96 -1.71
C VAL A 131 9.26 -7.36 -3.02
N PHE A 132 9.46 -8.66 -3.18
CA PHE A 132 10.11 -9.27 -4.34
C PHE A 132 9.13 -10.22 -5.01
N PHE A 133 9.00 -10.09 -6.32
CA PHE A 133 8.18 -10.96 -7.16
C PHE A 133 9.07 -11.85 -8.00
N ASP A 134 8.74 -13.13 -8.12
CA ASP A 134 9.44 -14.04 -9.01
C ASP A 134 8.90 -13.87 -10.45
N PRO A 135 9.69 -13.37 -11.41
CA PRO A 135 9.23 -13.21 -12.79
C PRO A 135 9.10 -14.54 -13.54
N GLN A 136 9.64 -15.64 -13.01
CA GLN A 136 9.61 -16.97 -13.64
C GLN A 136 8.44 -17.82 -13.14
N SER A 137 7.69 -17.37 -12.13
CA SER A 137 6.67 -18.17 -11.47
C SER A 137 5.42 -17.37 -11.13
N VAL A 138 4.27 -17.81 -11.64
CA VAL A 138 2.95 -17.24 -11.34
C VAL A 138 2.35 -17.83 -10.06
N THR A 139 2.89 -18.96 -9.58
CA THR A 139 2.37 -19.68 -8.41
C THR A 139 3.18 -19.45 -7.15
N THR A 140 4.33 -18.76 -7.25
CA THR A 140 5.16 -18.41 -6.10
C THR A 140 4.68 -17.09 -5.51
N PRO A 141 4.23 -17.08 -4.23
CA PRO A 141 3.83 -15.84 -3.58
C PRO A 141 4.99 -14.85 -3.50
N ALA A 142 4.67 -13.56 -3.45
CA ALA A 142 5.67 -12.53 -3.26
C ALA A 142 6.45 -12.72 -1.93
N VAL A 143 7.76 -12.49 -1.96
CA VAL A 143 8.59 -12.53 -0.75
C VAL A 143 8.62 -11.13 -0.15
N ILE A 144 8.40 -11.04 1.16
CA ILE A 144 8.39 -9.76 1.89
C ILE A 144 9.46 -9.72 2.97
N GLU A 145 10.24 -8.65 2.96
CA GLU A 145 11.25 -8.35 3.97
C GLU A 145 10.91 -7.04 4.67
N PHE A 146 10.92 -7.05 6.00
CA PHE A 146 10.64 -5.85 6.79
C PHE A 146 11.94 -5.22 7.31
N ALA A 147 11.97 -3.88 7.39
CA ALA A 147 13.13 -3.15 7.90
C ALA A 147 13.44 -3.44 9.38
N VAL A 148 12.43 -3.83 10.15
CA VAL A 148 12.57 -4.33 11.51
C VAL A 148 12.18 -5.80 11.51
N ASP A 149 13.16 -6.65 11.28
CA ASP A 149 13.07 -8.09 11.49
C ASP A 149 13.96 -8.54 12.67
N GLY A 150 13.62 -9.67 13.28
CA GLY A 150 14.26 -10.13 14.52
C GLY A 150 15.77 -10.42 14.36
N PRO A 151 16.58 -10.29 15.44
CA PRO A 151 16.20 -9.95 16.81
C PRO A 151 15.98 -8.43 17.03
N TYR A 152 14.97 -8.10 17.83
CA TYR A 152 14.61 -6.70 18.12
C TYR A 152 15.71 -5.99 18.92
N ARG A 153 16.17 -4.84 18.42
CA ARG A 153 16.93 -3.88 19.23
C ARG A 153 16.02 -3.32 20.33
N PRO A 154 16.50 -3.02 21.55
CA PRO A 154 15.66 -2.55 22.64
C PRO A 154 14.80 -1.32 22.30
N TRP A 155 15.31 -0.39 21.50
CA TRP A 155 14.55 0.81 21.10
C TRP A 155 13.41 0.51 20.12
N HIS A 156 13.42 -0.62 19.41
CA HIS A 156 12.32 -1.02 18.53
C HIS A 156 11.05 -1.38 19.31
N GLU A 157 11.15 -1.68 20.62
CA GLU A 157 9.98 -1.92 21.45
C GLU A 157 9.01 -0.74 21.46
N GLN A 158 9.50 0.50 21.32
CA GLN A 158 8.68 1.70 21.38
C GLN A 158 7.62 1.75 20.26
N ARG A 159 7.85 1.05 19.14
CA ARG A 159 6.91 0.99 18.01
C ARG A 159 5.54 0.43 18.43
N LYS A 160 5.49 -0.45 19.43
CA LYS A 160 4.26 -1.12 19.90
C LYS A 160 3.23 -0.17 20.51
N PHE A 161 3.66 1.02 20.96
CA PHE A 161 2.79 1.96 21.68
C PHE A 161 2.02 2.94 20.79
N SER A 162 2.41 3.06 19.51
CA SER A 162 1.63 3.87 18.56
C SER A 162 0.19 3.34 18.43
N ARG A 163 -0.76 4.22 18.11
CA ARG A 163 -2.17 3.83 17.90
C ARG A 163 -2.30 2.78 16.79
N GLU A 164 -1.56 2.97 15.71
CA GLU A 164 -1.60 2.10 14.54
C GLU A 164 -1.04 0.70 14.85
N ALA A 165 0.07 0.60 15.60
CA ALA A 165 0.62 -0.70 16.01
C ALA A 165 -0.34 -1.49 16.93
N ARG A 166 -1.12 -0.77 17.74
CA ARG A 166 -2.21 -1.32 18.55
C ARG A 166 -3.46 -1.69 17.75
N GLY A 167 -3.51 -1.38 16.45
CA GLY A 167 -4.65 -1.65 15.58
C GLY A 167 -5.86 -0.75 15.87
N LEU A 168 -5.62 0.46 16.36
CA LEU A 168 -6.67 1.44 16.63
C LEU A 168 -6.94 2.32 15.40
N PRO A 169 -8.19 2.78 15.20
CA PRO A 169 -8.52 3.70 14.12
C PRO A 169 -7.80 5.06 14.28
N PRO A 170 -7.76 5.88 13.21
CA PRO A 170 -7.27 7.25 13.29
C PRO A 170 -7.90 8.02 14.46
N TYR A 171 -7.11 8.88 15.10
CA TYR A 171 -7.63 9.71 16.19
C TYR A 171 -8.66 10.69 15.64
N LYS A 172 -9.86 10.68 16.22
CA LYS A 172 -10.89 11.70 16.00
C LYS A 172 -10.84 12.65 17.20
N LYS A 173 -10.72 13.95 16.95
CA LYS A 173 -10.88 14.94 18.01
C LYS A 173 -12.32 14.80 18.54
N PRO A 174 -12.54 14.76 19.86
CA PRO A 174 -13.89 14.84 20.39
C PRO A 174 -14.49 16.17 19.95
N ASP A 175 -15.77 16.15 19.57
CA ASP A 175 -16.51 17.38 19.32
C ASP A 175 -16.48 18.22 20.60
N LYS A 176 -16.15 19.51 20.46
CA LYS A 176 -16.28 20.44 21.58
C LYS A 176 -17.75 20.47 21.93
N SER A 177 -18.14 19.97 23.10
CA SER A 177 -19.46 20.27 23.65
C SER A 177 -19.51 21.79 23.80
N ASP A 178 -20.49 22.44 23.15
CA ASP A 178 -20.80 23.85 23.38
C ASP A 178 -21.12 23.99 24.88
N GLY A 179 -20.13 24.46 25.63
CA GLY A 179 -20.23 24.64 27.07
C GLY A 179 -21.28 25.70 27.36
N LYS A 180 -22.54 25.30 27.50
CA LYS A 180 -23.48 26.05 28.33
C LYS A 180 -23.12 25.71 29.78
N PRO A 181 -22.65 26.68 30.59
CA PRO A 181 -22.57 26.47 32.02
C PRO A 181 -23.99 26.19 32.53
N ALA A 182 -24.13 25.13 33.33
CA ALA A 182 -25.36 24.88 34.05
C ALA A 182 -25.59 26.05 35.03
N GLN A 183 -26.73 26.73 34.88
CA GLN A 183 -27.24 27.72 35.83
C GLN A 183 -27.91 27.02 37.00
#